data_AF-A0A0P7AU19-F1
#
_entry.id   AF-A0A0P7AU19-F1
#
_cell.length_a   1.000
_cell.length_b   1.000
_cell.length_c   1.000
_cell.angle_alpha   90.00
_cell.angle_beta   90.00
_cell.angle_gamma   90.00
#
_symmetry.space_group_name_H-M   'P 1'
#
loop_
_entity.id
_entity.type
_entity.pdbx_description
1 polymer ?
#
loop_
_entity_poly.entity_id
_entity_poly.type
_entity_poly.pdbx_seq_one_letter_code
_entity_poly.pdbx_strand_id
1 'polypeptide(L)'
;MHVRGYLLGLAVLALPWTTAAENNARASKGPDKNGKYWIYGDGIEAAFIPYGASISNLLINDQYGIQRDIVAGFDNASYYGIDKAHPHFGGVPGRYANRIRNSSFVIDGEKYHVTPNDHPTAESPKGADTLHGGSNGWDYRNFTVVAYTKNSITFSLVDPDGKEGFPGEVVSYVTYTLTGRDWDIKMVALATTKKTPIMLSSHVYWNLDGFANNETSSIYNHTLYMPYGGQRVGVDNILIPTGEILPNKKGSVNDFWSKPKQIGAQSKDPQLVNNCGFNCTGYDTCYTVNRGQLGAYDWRTEGPVAQLSSDWSGIQIDVYSDQDAFQVYDCAQQDGTMALKKTQGLFDKSDFPRVIPRYGCVVLEVQDYIDGINHPEWMRDRKQIFAPGGDPYVLQATYSFSVQGSSKS
;
A
#
# COMPACT_ATOMS: atom_id res chain seq x y z
N MET A 1 68.35 -39.95 27.48
CA MET A 1 68.82 -40.97 26.52
C MET A 1 67.70 -41.99 26.34
N HIS A 2 66.93 -41.87 25.27
CA HIS A 2 66.14 -42.88 24.54
C HIS A 2 64.98 -42.20 23.80
N VAL A 3 65.18 -42.08 22.50
CA VAL A 3 64.22 -41.65 21.48
C VAL A 3 63.24 -42.80 21.24
N ARG A 4 61.95 -42.50 21.11
CA ARG A 4 61.01 -43.31 20.32
C ARG A 4 59.96 -42.40 19.70
N GLY A 5 60.10 -42.17 18.40
CA GLY A 5 59.09 -41.56 17.56
C GLY A 5 58.00 -42.56 17.20
N TYR A 6 56.79 -42.05 17.01
CA TYR A 6 55.71 -42.74 16.31
C TYR A 6 55.10 -41.77 15.31
N LEU A 7 55.28 -42.08 14.02
CA LEU A 7 54.46 -41.56 12.94
C LEU A 7 53.05 -42.14 13.08
N LEU A 8 52.03 -41.28 13.03
CA LEU A 8 50.66 -41.70 12.69
C LEU A 8 50.29 -41.03 11.37
N GLY A 9 50.00 -41.88 10.37
CA GLY A 9 49.52 -41.47 9.06
C GLY A 9 48.09 -40.94 9.12
N LEU A 10 47.83 -39.85 8.39
CA LEU A 10 46.49 -39.37 8.11
C LEU A 10 45.80 -40.30 7.10
N ALA A 11 44.70 -40.91 7.52
CA ALA A 11 43.73 -41.51 6.60
C ALA A 11 42.80 -40.40 6.09
N VAL A 12 42.85 -40.13 4.78
CA VAL A 12 41.90 -39.26 4.08
C VAL A 12 40.63 -40.05 3.81
N LEU A 13 39.55 -39.76 4.55
CA LEU A 13 38.21 -40.25 4.26
C LEU A 13 37.59 -39.36 3.17
N ALA A 14 37.45 -39.91 1.97
CA ALA A 14 36.67 -39.32 0.89
C ALA A 14 35.18 -39.39 1.24
N LEU A 15 34.53 -38.23 1.37
CA LEU A 15 33.08 -38.12 1.48
C LEU A 15 32.45 -38.07 0.08
N PRO A 16 31.34 -38.78 -0.16
CA PRO A 16 30.69 -38.82 -1.46
C PRO A 16 30.01 -37.48 -1.78
N TRP A 17 30.24 -37.00 -3.00
CA TRP A 17 29.54 -35.85 -3.55
C TRP A 17 28.08 -36.23 -3.77
N THR A 18 27.19 -35.76 -2.89
CA THR A 18 25.76 -35.68 -3.19
C THR A 18 25.52 -34.46 -4.06
N THR A 19 25.22 -34.69 -5.33
CA THR A 19 24.70 -33.67 -6.25
C THR A 19 23.35 -33.19 -5.73
N ALA A 20 23.34 -32.08 -4.99
CA ALA A 20 22.13 -31.34 -4.72
C ALA A 20 21.63 -30.78 -6.06
N ALA A 21 20.43 -31.22 -6.46
CA ALA A 21 19.74 -30.75 -7.65
C ALA A 21 19.66 -29.23 -7.66
N GLU A 22 19.97 -28.67 -8.83
CA GLU A 22 19.88 -27.26 -9.17
C GLU A 22 18.47 -26.73 -8.88
N ASN A 23 18.32 -25.91 -7.84
CA ASN A 23 17.12 -25.06 -7.69
C ASN A 23 17.39 -23.74 -6.94
N ASN A 24 18.62 -23.23 -7.02
CA ASN A 24 19.02 -22.00 -6.30
C ASN A 24 19.49 -20.85 -7.20
N ALA A 25 19.11 -20.84 -8.48
CA ALA A 25 19.56 -19.83 -9.46
C ALA A 25 18.52 -18.72 -9.75
N ARG A 26 17.79 -18.22 -8.75
CA ARG A 26 16.87 -17.07 -8.91
C ARG A 26 17.12 -15.90 -7.95
N ALA A 27 18.33 -15.77 -7.40
CA ALA A 27 18.74 -14.49 -6.83
C ALA A 27 19.16 -13.56 -7.99
N SER A 28 18.25 -12.71 -8.49
CA SER A 28 18.63 -11.73 -9.51
C SER A 28 19.59 -10.71 -8.88
N LYS A 29 20.65 -10.31 -9.61
CA LYS A 29 21.63 -9.30 -9.16
C LYS A 29 21.12 -7.85 -9.30
N GLY A 30 19.85 -7.67 -9.66
CA GLY A 30 19.28 -6.39 -10.07
C GLY A 30 17.92 -6.58 -10.76
N PRO A 31 17.42 -5.54 -11.45
CA PRO A 31 16.12 -5.60 -12.09
C PRO A 31 16.13 -6.54 -13.30
N ASP A 32 14.95 -7.04 -13.67
CA ASP A 32 14.73 -7.76 -14.92
C ASP A 32 14.79 -6.81 -16.15
N LYS A 33 14.57 -7.36 -17.35
CA LYS A 33 14.58 -6.60 -18.61
C LYS A 33 13.51 -5.49 -18.69
N ASN A 34 12.51 -5.53 -17.81
CA ASN A 34 11.44 -4.55 -17.71
C ASN A 34 11.67 -3.56 -16.54
N GLY A 35 12.84 -3.59 -15.90
CA GLY A 35 13.19 -2.70 -14.80
C GLY A 35 12.64 -3.12 -13.44
N LYS A 36 12.16 -4.36 -13.26
CA LYS A 36 11.49 -4.83 -12.04
C LYS A 36 12.40 -5.71 -11.16
N TYR A 37 12.40 -5.43 -9.87
CA TYR A 37 13.12 -6.21 -8.85
C TYR A 37 12.16 -7.22 -8.21
N TRP A 38 12.44 -8.51 -8.34
CA TRP A 38 11.56 -9.57 -7.87
C TRP A 38 12.02 -10.12 -6.53
N ILE A 39 11.13 -10.13 -5.55
CA ILE A 39 11.31 -10.85 -4.29
C ILE A 39 10.34 -12.03 -4.22
N TYR A 40 10.73 -13.06 -3.48
CA TYR A 40 10.05 -14.36 -3.46
C TYR A 40 9.75 -14.82 -2.04
N GLY A 41 8.53 -15.31 -1.82
CA GLY A 41 8.08 -16.02 -0.64
C GLY A 41 7.65 -17.45 -0.96
N ASP A 42 6.82 -18.04 -0.12
CA ASP A 42 6.28 -19.40 -0.27
C ASP A 42 4.97 -19.39 -1.08
N GLY A 43 5.07 -19.68 -2.39
CA GLY A 43 3.92 -19.66 -3.31
C GLY A 43 3.41 -18.24 -3.63
N ILE A 44 4.19 -17.22 -3.29
CA ILE A 44 3.95 -15.81 -3.58
C ILE A 44 5.22 -15.16 -4.12
N GLU A 45 5.11 -14.29 -5.11
CA GLU A 45 6.21 -13.49 -5.64
C GLU A 45 5.74 -12.06 -5.92
N ALA A 46 6.59 -11.08 -5.65
CA ALA A 46 6.24 -9.68 -5.81
C ALA A 46 7.37 -8.93 -6.54
N ALA A 47 6.99 -8.00 -7.40
CA ALA A 47 7.93 -7.21 -8.19
C ALA A 47 7.82 -5.73 -7.83
N PHE A 48 8.96 -5.09 -7.56
CA PHE A 48 9.05 -3.69 -7.16
C PHE A 48 9.88 -2.89 -8.15
N ILE A 49 9.64 -1.59 -8.20
CA ILE A 49 10.40 -0.66 -9.04
C ILE A 49 10.91 0.53 -8.21
N PRO A 50 12.02 1.18 -8.63
CA PRO A 50 12.55 2.32 -7.89
C PRO A 50 11.65 3.58 -7.94
N TYR A 51 10.90 3.79 -9.02
CA TYR A 51 9.98 4.92 -9.12
C TYR A 51 8.84 4.75 -8.12
N GLY A 52 8.68 5.70 -7.20
CA GLY A 52 7.72 5.66 -6.11
C GLY A 52 7.93 4.57 -5.07
N ALA A 53 9.07 3.84 -5.12
CA ALA A 53 9.26 2.57 -4.42
C ALA A 53 8.11 1.59 -4.67
N SER A 54 7.51 1.62 -5.87
CA SER A 54 6.21 1.01 -6.11
C SER A 54 6.24 -0.51 -6.20
N ILE A 55 5.19 -1.16 -5.70
CA ILE A 55 4.86 -2.52 -6.12
C ILE A 55 4.23 -2.51 -7.53
N SER A 56 4.67 -3.41 -8.39
CA SER A 56 4.24 -3.50 -9.79
C SER A 56 3.55 -4.81 -10.14
N ASN A 57 3.86 -5.88 -9.40
CA ASN A 57 3.22 -7.19 -9.50
C ASN A 57 3.17 -7.83 -8.11
N LEU A 58 2.14 -8.64 -7.89
CA LEU A 58 2.06 -9.58 -6.79
C LEU A 58 1.32 -10.81 -7.30
N LEU A 59 2.05 -11.91 -7.43
CA LEU A 59 1.58 -13.14 -8.03
C LEU A 59 1.36 -14.19 -6.95
N ILE A 60 0.18 -14.79 -6.94
CA ILE A 60 -0.21 -15.87 -6.02
C ILE A 60 -1.16 -16.83 -6.75
N ASN A 61 -1.08 -18.13 -6.44
CA ASN A 61 -1.99 -19.11 -7.04
C ASN A 61 -3.36 -19.06 -6.35
N ASP A 62 -4.43 -19.07 -7.14
CA ASP A 62 -5.80 -19.18 -6.66
C ASP A 62 -6.14 -20.61 -6.19
N GLN A 63 -7.38 -20.82 -5.72
CA GLN A 63 -7.87 -22.11 -5.25
C GLN A 63 -7.87 -23.22 -6.32
N TYR A 64 -7.73 -22.87 -7.59
CA TYR A 64 -7.62 -23.79 -8.73
C TYR A 64 -6.17 -24.02 -9.16
N GLY A 65 -5.19 -23.45 -8.45
CA GLY A 65 -3.78 -23.52 -8.79
C GLY A 65 -3.36 -22.61 -9.94
N ILE A 66 -4.21 -21.68 -10.36
CA ILE A 66 -3.91 -20.73 -11.44
C ILE A 66 -3.26 -19.48 -10.84
N GLN A 67 -2.10 -19.09 -11.36
CA GLN A 67 -1.41 -17.88 -10.90
C GLN A 67 -2.20 -16.62 -11.27
N ARG A 68 -2.42 -15.73 -10.30
CA ARG A 68 -3.11 -14.44 -10.44
C ARG A 68 -2.19 -13.30 -10.08
N ASP A 69 -2.17 -12.26 -10.90
CA ASP A 69 -1.54 -10.98 -10.58
C ASP A 69 -2.56 -10.01 -10.00
N ILE A 70 -2.54 -9.88 -8.68
CA ILE A 70 -3.64 -9.28 -7.92
C ILE A 70 -3.47 -7.79 -7.59
N VAL A 71 -2.47 -7.14 -8.17
CA VAL A 71 -2.26 -5.68 -8.02
C VAL A 71 -2.24 -5.00 -9.39
N ALA A 72 -2.82 -3.81 -9.56
CA ALA A 72 -2.68 -3.04 -10.80
C ALA A 72 -1.25 -2.47 -10.96
N GLY A 73 -0.89 -2.09 -12.19
CA GLY A 73 0.42 -1.53 -12.49
C GLY A 73 0.75 -1.62 -13.97
N PHE A 74 2.02 -1.42 -14.32
CA PHE A 74 2.48 -1.49 -15.71
C PHE A 74 3.40 -2.69 -15.97
N ASP A 75 3.44 -3.18 -17.21
CA ASP A 75 4.34 -4.27 -17.59
C ASP A 75 5.82 -3.86 -17.50
N ASN A 76 6.14 -2.58 -17.78
CA ASN A 76 7.50 -2.05 -17.79
C ASN A 76 7.63 -0.85 -16.85
N ALA A 77 8.68 -0.85 -16.02
CA ALA A 77 8.97 0.17 -15.03
C ALA A 77 9.07 1.58 -15.63
N SER A 78 9.50 1.71 -16.89
CA SER A 78 9.63 3.01 -17.56
C SER A 78 8.30 3.75 -17.71
N TYR A 79 7.16 3.03 -17.73
CA TYR A 79 5.83 3.63 -17.90
C TYR A 79 5.40 4.47 -16.70
N TYR A 80 5.86 4.12 -15.50
CA TYR A 80 5.51 4.82 -14.26
C TYR A 80 5.95 6.29 -14.27
N GLY A 81 7.03 6.65 -14.97
CA GLY A 81 7.50 8.03 -15.07
C GLY A 81 6.96 8.82 -16.28
N ILE A 82 6.16 8.21 -17.16
CA ILE A 82 5.71 8.84 -18.43
C ILE A 82 4.20 8.79 -18.64
N ASP A 83 3.51 7.80 -18.07
CA ASP A 83 2.07 7.69 -18.18
C ASP A 83 1.43 8.86 -17.45
N LYS A 84 0.48 9.55 -18.07
CA LYS A 84 -0.16 10.74 -17.49
C LYS A 84 -1.46 10.44 -16.76
N ALA A 85 -2.01 9.25 -16.97
CA ALA A 85 -3.32 8.89 -16.45
C ALA A 85 -3.21 8.29 -15.05
N HIS A 86 -2.18 7.48 -14.78
CA HIS A 86 -2.00 6.91 -13.44
C HIS A 86 -0.54 6.54 -13.09
N PRO A 87 0.39 7.52 -13.00
CA PRO A 87 1.81 7.23 -12.84
C PRO A 87 2.23 6.60 -11.49
N HIS A 88 1.31 6.44 -10.52
CA HIS A 88 1.63 6.06 -9.11
C HIS A 88 1.06 4.72 -8.64
N PHE A 89 0.72 3.80 -9.55
CA PHE A 89 0.19 2.49 -9.13
C PHE A 89 1.11 1.79 -8.11
N GLY A 90 0.63 1.60 -6.88
CA GLY A 90 1.39 0.89 -5.85
C GLY A 90 2.56 1.66 -5.24
N GLY A 91 2.64 2.98 -5.47
CA GLY A 91 3.69 3.84 -4.91
C GLY A 91 3.49 4.20 -3.44
N VAL A 92 4.51 4.86 -2.87
CA VAL A 92 4.49 5.45 -1.53
C VAL A 92 4.17 6.95 -1.64
N PRO A 93 2.91 7.37 -1.43
CA PRO A 93 2.59 8.78 -1.37
C PRO A 93 3.32 9.46 -0.21
N GLY A 94 3.83 10.66 -0.46
CA GLY A 94 4.64 11.39 0.50
C GLY A 94 5.05 12.77 0.00
N ARG A 95 5.50 13.68 0.86
CA ARG A 95 5.82 13.47 2.28
C ARG A 95 4.58 13.31 3.18
N TYR A 96 3.41 13.71 2.68
CA TYR A 96 2.13 13.59 3.38
C TYR A 96 1.08 12.95 2.47
N ALA A 97 0.63 11.75 2.82
CA ALA A 97 -0.40 11.01 2.12
C ALA A 97 -1.77 11.69 2.26
N ASN A 98 -2.66 11.45 1.30
CA ASN A 98 -3.98 12.06 1.25
C ASN A 98 -3.92 13.61 1.25
N ARG A 99 -4.99 14.28 1.69
CA ARG A 99 -5.18 15.71 1.49
C ARG A 99 -4.66 16.57 2.64
N ILE A 100 -4.15 17.75 2.30
CA ILE A 100 -3.88 18.88 3.19
C ILE A 100 -4.79 20.03 2.76
N ARG A 101 -5.70 20.43 3.65
CA ARG A 101 -6.66 21.52 3.42
C ARG A 101 -5.95 22.83 3.10
N ASN A 102 -6.43 23.52 2.06
CA ASN A 102 -5.93 24.82 1.59
C ASN A 102 -4.41 24.83 1.28
N SER A 103 -3.83 23.65 1.05
CA SER A 103 -2.38 23.49 0.80
C SER A 103 -1.52 24.23 1.85
N SER A 104 -1.94 24.19 3.11
CA SER A 104 -1.23 24.89 4.19
C SER A 104 -1.44 24.23 5.54
N PHE A 105 -0.51 24.46 6.45
CA PHE A 105 -0.57 24.00 7.85
C PHE A 105 0.25 24.94 8.74
N VAL A 106 0.16 24.75 10.06
CA VAL A 106 0.89 25.56 11.05
C VAL A 106 1.78 24.66 11.91
N ILE A 107 3.06 25.03 12.06
CA ILE A 107 3.98 24.41 13.03
C ILE A 107 4.55 25.52 13.89
N ASP A 108 4.46 25.35 15.22
CA ASP A 108 4.99 26.32 16.20
C ASP A 108 4.53 27.78 15.96
N GLY A 109 3.30 27.96 15.44
CA GLY A 109 2.73 29.27 15.13
C GLY A 109 3.13 29.85 13.77
N GLU A 110 4.04 29.21 13.03
CA GLU A 110 4.42 29.60 11.67
C GLU A 110 3.54 28.87 10.64
N LYS A 111 2.98 29.61 9.68
CA LYS A 111 2.18 29.07 8.60
C LYS A 111 3.07 28.68 7.41
N TYR A 112 2.95 27.43 6.99
CA TYR A 112 3.63 26.88 5.83
C TYR A 112 2.63 26.68 4.68
N HIS A 113 3.12 26.83 3.45
CA HIS A 113 2.36 26.58 2.23
C HIS A 113 3.03 25.48 1.43
N VAL A 114 2.26 24.48 1.04
CA VAL A 114 2.69 23.36 0.20
C VAL A 114 2.10 23.49 -1.20
N THR A 115 2.63 22.72 -2.14
CA THR A 115 2.24 22.81 -3.55
C THR A 115 0.85 22.22 -3.75
N PRO A 116 -0.14 23.00 -4.21
CA PRO A 116 -1.45 22.45 -4.56
C PRO A 116 -1.34 21.58 -5.82
N ASN A 117 -2.16 20.54 -5.87
CA ASN A 117 -2.34 19.68 -7.04
C ASN A 117 -3.75 19.09 -7.13
N ASP A 118 -4.65 19.41 -6.21
CA ASP A 118 -6.02 18.88 -6.18
C ASP A 118 -7.07 19.99 -6.07
N HIS A 119 -8.28 19.69 -6.54
CA HIS A 119 -9.44 20.60 -6.57
C HIS A 119 -9.18 21.96 -7.22
N PRO A 120 -8.87 22.01 -8.54
CA PRO A 120 -8.69 23.27 -9.24
C PRO A 120 -9.99 24.10 -9.24
N THR A 121 -9.87 25.39 -8.93
CA THR A 121 -10.95 26.38 -9.05
C THR A 121 -10.58 27.46 -10.06
N ALA A 122 -11.51 28.37 -10.37
CA ALA A 122 -11.22 29.51 -11.25
C ALA A 122 -10.12 30.42 -10.66
N GLU A 123 -10.11 30.58 -9.34
CA GLU A 123 -9.14 31.38 -8.59
C GLU A 123 -7.82 30.62 -8.35
N SER A 124 -7.88 29.30 -8.29
CA SER A 124 -6.74 28.41 -8.04
C SER A 124 -6.66 27.31 -9.12
N PRO A 125 -6.27 27.64 -10.37
CA PRO A 125 -6.30 26.72 -11.50
C PRO A 125 -5.32 25.54 -11.38
N LYS A 126 -4.36 25.63 -10.46
CA LYS A 126 -3.40 24.55 -10.14
C LYS A 126 -3.86 23.65 -8.99
N GLY A 127 -5.05 23.90 -8.43
CA GLY A 127 -5.54 23.25 -7.21
C GLY A 127 -5.60 24.22 -6.04
N ALA A 128 -6.53 23.96 -5.12
CA ALA A 128 -6.63 24.65 -3.83
C ALA A 128 -6.04 23.80 -2.68
N ASP A 129 -6.00 22.48 -2.85
CA ASP A 129 -5.54 21.51 -1.85
C ASP A 129 -4.32 20.73 -2.36
N THR A 130 -3.54 20.19 -1.42
CA THR A 130 -2.43 19.29 -1.71
C THR A 130 -2.89 17.87 -1.46
N LEU A 131 -2.74 17.00 -2.45
CA LEU A 131 -2.99 15.56 -2.38
C LEU A 131 -1.66 14.81 -2.54
N HIS A 132 -1.41 13.84 -1.67
CA HIS A 132 -0.26 12.92 -1.72
C HIS A 132 1.11 13.62 -1.81
N GLY A 133 1.24 14.77 -1.16
CA GLY A 133 2.49 15.53 -1.07
C GLY A 133 2.78 16.42 -2.28
N GLY A 134 1.83 16.60 -3.20
CA GLY A 134 1.92 17.55 -4.30
C GLY A 134 2.24 16.92 -5.65
N SER A 135 2.38 17.76 -6.67
CA SER A 135 2.55 17.35 -8.08
C SER A 135 3.83 16.55 -8.36
N ASN A 136 4.80 16.60 -7.45
CA ASN A 136 6.03 15.82 -7.51
C ASN A 136 6.37 15.29 -6.10
N GLY A 137 5.36 14.68 -5.48
CA GLY A 137 5.45 13.90 -4.25
C GLY A 137 6.35 12.67 -4.38
N TRP A 138 6.41 11.85 -3.34
CA TRP A 138 7.36 10.73 -3.27
C TRP A 138 7.07 9.65 -4.32
N ASP A 139 5.82 9.35 -4.56
CA ASP A 139 5.32 8.43 -5.57
C ASP A 139 5.58 8.89 -7.02
N TYR A 140 6.00 10.14 -7.23
CA TYR A 140 6.44 10.70 -8.52
C TYR A 140 7.96 10.68 -8.72
N ARG A 141 8.72 10.07 -7.81
CA ARG A 141 10.18 10.20 -7.76
C ARG A 141 10.89 8.86 -7.76
N ASN A 142 12.09 8.85 -8.33
CA ASN A 142 12.97 7.69 -8.24
C ASN A 142 13.59 7.61 -6.84
N PHE A 143 13.38 6.48 -6.18
CA PHE A 143 14.14 6.08 -5.01
C PHE A 143 15.42 5.36 -5.45
N THR A 144 16.40 5.33 -4.55
CA THR A 144 17.61 4.51 -4.73
C THR A 144 17.39 3.15 -4.08
N VAL A 145 17.66 2.06 -4.79
CA VAL A 145 17.73 0.72 -4.17
C VAL A 145 19.02 0.64 -3.36
N VAL A 146 18.90 0.53 -2.04
CA VAL A 146 20.05 0.52 -1.11
C VAL A 146 20.33 -0.86 -0.53
N ALA A 147 19.35 -1.78 -0.58
CA ALA A 147 19.55 -3.18 -0.25
C ALA A 147 18.58 -4.05 -1.06
N TYR A 148 19.02 -5.23 -1.49
CA TYR A 148 18.21 -6.18 -2.23
C TYR A 148 18.69 -7.61 -2.03
N THR A 149 17.76 -8.51 -1.73
CA THR A 149 17.96 -9.92 -1.47
C THR A 149 16.84 -10.72 -2.14
N LYS A 150 16.89 -12.06 -2.04
CA LYS A 150 15.86 -12.94 -2.63
C LYS A 150 14.44 -12.63 -2.12
N ASN A 151 14.28 -12.17 -0.88
CA ASN A 151 12.97 -11.99 -0.25
C ASN A 151 12.77 -10.59 0.34
N SER A 152 13.68 -9.65 0.15
CA SER A 152 13.57 -8.30 0.70
C SER A 152 14.25 -7.26 -0.19
N ILE A 153 13.66 -6.07 -0.25
CA ILE A 153 14.19 -4.90 -0.96
C ILE A 153 13.99 -3.63 -0.11
N THR A 154 15.02 -2.78 -0.05
CA THR A 154 14.97 -1.48 0.61
C THR A 154 15.29 -0.36 -0.36
N PHE A 155 14.40 0.61 -0.41
CA PHE A 155 14.50 1.86 -1.15
C PHE A 155 14.84 3.01 -0.21
N SER A 156 15.55 4.03 -0.70
CA SER A 156 15.80 5.27 0.03
C SER A 156 15.53 6.49 -0.84
N LEU A 157 14.96 7.54 -0.24
CA LEU A 157 14.78 8.85 -0.83
C LEU A 157 15.29 9.91 0.13
N VAL A 158 16.06 10.86 -0.39
CA VAL A 158 16.35 12.12 0.29
C VAL A 158 15.38 13.17 -0.27
N ASP A 159 14.56 13.71 0.61
CA ASP A 159 13.58 14.73 0.30
C ASP A 159 14.06 16.08 0.88
N PRO A 160 14.63 16.98 0.04
CA PRO A 160 15.32 18.17 0.54
C PRO A 160 14.37 19.19 1.16
N ASP A 161 14.91 20.11 1.95
CA ASP A 161 14.18 21.26 2.50
C ASP A 161 13.52 22.08 1.38
N GLY A 162 12.24 22.43 1.56
CA GLY A 162 11.44 23.21 0.63
C GLY A 162 10.86 22.42 -0.55
N LYS A 163 11.11 21.11 -0.66
CA LYS A 163 10.53 20.29 -1.73
C LYS A 163 9.00 20.23 -1.58
N GLU A 164 8.29 20.56 -2.67
CA GLU A 164 6.83 20.77 -2.69
C GLU A 164 6.33 21.75 -1.61
N GLY A 165 7.19 22.61 -1.07
CA GLY A 165 6.89 23.56 0.00
C GLY A 165 7.00 23.01 1.43
N PHE A 166 7.33 21.73 1.62
CA PHE A 166 7.52 21.16 2.96
C PHE A 166 8.82 21.67 3.60
N PRO A 167 8.81 22.12 4.86
CA PRO A 167 10.02 22.53 5.56
C PRO A 167 10.87 21.33 5.96
N GLY A 168 12.19 21.51 6.03
CA GLY A 168 13.13 20.52 6.50
C GLY A 168 13.44 19.42 5.48
N GLU A 169 14.66 18.92 5.55
CA GLU A 169 15.05 17.71 4.83
C GLU A 169 14.51 16.48 5.56
N VAL A 170 14.09 15.47 4.79
CA VAL A 170 13.73 14.15 5.27
C VAL A 170 14.54 13.09 4.54
N VAL A 171 15.13 12.16 5.29
CA VAL A 171 15.74 10.95 4.75
C VAL A 171 14.85 9.77 5.07
N SER A 172 14.49 8.98 4.05
CA SER A 172 13.58 7.86 4.22
C SER A 172 14.14 6.53 3.74
N TYR A 173 13.58 5.47 4.32
CA TYR A 173 13.81 4.08 3.96
C TYR A 173 12.46 3.37 3.89
N VAL A 174 12.17 2.74 2.74
CA VAL A 174 10.99 1.90 2.52
C VAL A 174 11.49 0.49 2.28
N THR A 175 11.12 -0.44 3.14
CA THR A 175 11.52 -1.85 3.05
C THR A 175 10.30 -2.73 2.85
N TYR A 176 10.37 -3.58 1.84
CA TYR A 176 9.40 -4.63 1.57
C TYR A 176 10.06 -5.98 1.77
N THR A 177 9.39 -6.89 2.48
CA THR A 177 9.90 -8.25 2.73
C THR A 177 8.79 -9.27 2.53
N LEU A 178 9.12 -10.40 1.92
CA LEU A 178 8.28 -11.59 1.89
C LEU A 178 8.82 -12.61 2.90
N THR A 179 7.98 -13.01 3.85
CA THR A 179 8.26 -14.05 4.85
C THR A 179 7.17 -15.11 4.78
N GLY A 180 7.47 -16.27 4.18
CA GLY A 180 6.41 -17.23 3.85
C GLY A 180 5.42 -16.59 2.86
N ARG A 181 4.15 -16.47 3.24
CA ARG A 181 3.13 -15.74 2.46
C ARG A 181 2.85 -14.33 2.96
N ASP A 182 3.58 -13.86 3.97
CA ASP A 182 3.37 -12.52 4.51
C ASP A 182 4.19 -11.50 3.73
N TRP A 183 3.55 -10.40 3.34
CA TRP A 183 4.21 -9.23 2.78
C TRP A 183 4.30 -8.13 3.83
N ASP A 184 5.50 -7.93 4.36
CA ASP A 184 5.82 -6.91 5.35
C ASP A 184 6.25 -5.60 4.68
N ILE A 185 5.67 -4.50 5.14
CA ILE A 185 6.04 -3.14 4.79
C ILE A 185 6.58 -2.45 6.03
N LYS A 186 7.78 -1.88 5.93
CA LYS A 186 8.35 -1.00 6.95
C LYS A 186 8.83 0.30 6.30
N MET A 187 8.24 1.42 6.70
CA MET A 187 8.66 2.74 6.27
C MET A 187 9.23 3.49 7.47
N VAL A 188 10.43 4.04 7.30
CA VAL A 188 11.09 4.88 8.31
C VAL A 188 11.47 6.19 7.64
N ALA A 189 11.14 7.32 8.27
CA ALA A 189 11.51 8.62 7.77
C ALA A 189 12.01 9.52 8.91
N LEU A 190 13.14 10.19 8.68
CA LEU A 190 13.80 11.04 9.66
C LEU A 190 13.79 12.48 9.17
N ALA A 191 13.20 13.39 9.94
CA ALA A 191 13.38 14.82 9.76
C ALA A 191 14.80 15.21 10.22
N THR A 192 15.64 15.74 9.34
CA THR A 192 17.07 15.96 9.63
C THR A 192 17.42 17.41 9.94
N THR A 193 16.64 18.39 9.44
CA THR A 193 17.00 19.82 9.57
C THR A 193 15.94 20.72 10.22
N LYS A 194 14.63 20.46 10.03
CA LYS A 194 13.53 21.24 10.64
C LYS A 194 12.36 20.33 11.02
N LYS A 195 11.47 20.82 11.89
CA LYS A 195 10.17 20.17 12.10
C LYS A 195 9.39 20.12 10.79
N THR A 196 8.74 19.00 10.51
CA THR A 196 8.03 18.79 9.25
C THR A 196 6.91 17.76 9.42
N PRO A 197 5.80 17.88 8.66
CA PRO A 197 4.81 16.84 8.66
C PRO A 197 5.28 15.64 7.84
N ILE A 198 5.04 14.43 8.33
CA ILE A 198 5.30 13.16 7.64
C ILE A 198 4.12 12.24 7.89
N MET A 199 3.48 11.78 6.81
CA MET A 199 2.49 10.71 6.83
C MET A 199 2.64 9.95 5.53
N LEU A 200 3.08 8.69 5.60
CA LEU A 200 3.27 7.85 4.43
C LEU A 200 2.15 6.80 4.37
N SER A 201 2.00 6.17 3.21
CA SER A 201 1.06 5.07 2.99
C SER A 201 1.59 4.17 1.88
N SER A 202 0.87 3.10 1.55
CA SER A 202 1.11 2.29 0.36
C SER A 202 -0.14 2.27 -0.51
N HIS A 203 -0.03 2.83 -1.71
CA HIS A 203 -1.19 3.10 -2.59
C HIS A 203 -1.44 1.95 -3.57
N VAL A 204 -1.59 0.73 -3.06
CA VAL A 204 -1.74 -0.49 -3.85
C VAL A 204 -3.18 -0.68 -4.32
N TYR A 205 -3.34 -0.96 -5.61
CA TYR A 205 -4.64 -1.18 -6.25
C TYR A 205 -4.90 -2.67 -6.40
N TRP A 206 -5.77 -3.23 -5.57
CA TRP A 206 -6.02 -4.66 -5.44
C TRP A 206 -7.18 -5.14 -6.32
N ASN A 207 -7.04 -6.34 -6.88
CA ASN A 207 -8.13 -7.18 -7.39
C ASN A 207 -7.73 -8.64 -7.18
N LEU A 208 -8.36 -9.33 -6.22
CA LEU A 208 -7.97 -10.68 -5.81
C LEU A 208 -8.32 -11.77 -6.83
N ASP A 209 -9.05 -11.42 -7.89
CA ASP A 209 -9.33 -12.30 -9.01
C ASP A 209 -8.30 -12.13 -10.16
N GLY A 210 -7.31 -11.24 -9.98
CA GLY A 210 -6.33 -10.90 -11.01
C GLY A 210 -6.98 -10.30 -12.25
N PHE A 211 -8.12 -9.62 -12.08
CA PHE A 211 -8.97 -9.08 -13.15
C PHE A 211 -9.51 -10.17 -14.10
N ALA A 212 -9.46 -11.44 -13.71
CA ALA A 212 -9.78 -12.58 -14.56
C ALA A 212 -11.13 -13.24 -14.23
N ASN A 213 -11.95 -12.61 -13.38
CA ASN A 213 -13.27 -13.13 -13.06
C ASN A 213 -14.19 -13.02 -14.28
N ASN A 214 -14.77 -14.15 -14.69
CA ASN A 214 -15.63 -14.26 -15.87
C ASN A 214 -17.10 -13.91 -15.57
N GLU A 215 -17.48 -13.74 -14.30
CA GLU A 215 -18.82 -13.35 -13.86
C GLU A 215 -18.96 -11.82 -13.74
N THR A 216 -17.86 -11.13 -13.41
CA THR A 216 -17.82 -9.67 -13.22
C THR A 216 -16.41 -9.14 -13.41
N SER A 217 -16.27 -7.90 -13.88
CA SER A 217 -14.98 -7.19 -13.95
C SER A 217 -14.79 -6.18 -12.81
N SER A 218 -15.66 -6.20 -11.81
CA SER A 218 -15.65 -5.31 -10.65
C SER A 218 -15.30 -6.05 -9.35
N ILE A 219 -14.67 -5.36 -8.40
CA ILE A 219 -14.42 -5.84 -7.02
C ILE A 219 -15.68 -5.90 -6.15
N TYR A 220 -16.86 -5.54 -6.66
CA TYR A 220 -18.08 -5.49 -5.87
C TYR A 220 -18.50 -6.83 -5.24
N ASN A 221 -18.01 -7.95 -5.79
CA ASN A 221 -18.17 -9.28 -5.22
C ASN A 221 -17.11 -9.66 -4.16
N HIS A 222 -16.06 -8.84 -3.99
CA HIS A 222 -15.08 -9.02 -2.92
C HIS A 222 -15.69 -8.63 -1.59
N THR A 223 -15.36 -9.40 -0.55
CA THR A 223 -15.83 -9.20 0.83
C THR A 223 -14.78 -8.46 1.64
N LEU A 224 -15.15 -7.32 2.19
CA LEU A 224 -14.34 -6.50 3.09
C LEU A 224 -14.85 -6.62 4.54
N TYR A 225 -13.93 -6.70 5.49
CA TYR A 225 -14.21 -6.62 6.92
C TYR A 225 -13.16 -5.77 7.62
N MET A 226 -13.57 -4.80 8.44
CA MET A 226 -12.70 -3.88 9.17
C MET A 226 -13.12 -3.82 10.64
N PRO A 227 -12.73 -4.79 11.49
CA PRO A 227 -13.30 -4.97 12.84
C PRO A 227 -13.17 -3.75 13.75
N TYR A 228 -12.17 -2.91 13.52
CA TYR A 228 -11.90 -1.70 14.31
C TYR A 228 -12.42 -0.41 13.63
N GLY A 229 -13.02 -0.51 12.44
CA GLY A 229 -13.49 0.60 11.60
C GLY A 229 -14.86 1.16 11.98
N GLY A 230 -15.15 1.27 13.28
CA GLY A 230 -16.45 1.73 13.79
C GLY A 230 -16.75 3.21 13.56
N GLN A 231 -15.74 4.00 13.16
CA GLN A 231 -15.85 5.42 12.86
C GLN A 231 -15.01 5.78 11.62
N ARG A 232 -15.18 7.00 11.12
CA ARG A 232 -14.44 7.55 9.98
C ARG A 232 -14.26 9.06 10.13
N VAL A 233 -13.26 9.61 9.45
CA VAL A 233 -13.11 11.06 9.32
C VAL A 233 -14.23 11.60 8.42
N GLY A 234 -14.97 12.59 8.91
CA GLY A 234 -15.98 13.32 8.15
C GLY A 234 -15.29 14.26 7.16
N VAL A 235 -15.80 14.29 5.93
CA VAL A 235 -15.25 15.11 4.84
C VAL A 235 -16.36 15.91 4.17
N ASP A 236 -15.99 17.02 3.54
CA ASP A 236 -16.89 17.78 2.68
C ASP A 236 -17.01 17.17 1.28
N ASN A 237 -17.74 17.85 0.39
CA ASN A 237 -18.05 17.36 -0.95
C ASN A 237 -16.84 17.24 -1.88
N ILE A 238 -15.70 17.82 -1.50
CA ILE A 238 -14.41 17.65 -2.20
C ILE A 238 -13.45 16.79 -1.36
N LEU A 239 -13.97 15.98 -0.44
CA LEU A 239 -13.17 15.02 0.34
C LEU A 239 -12.14 15.67 1.29
N ILE A 240 -12.34 16.94 1.67
CA ILE A 240 -11.48 17.58 2.67
C ILE A 240 -12.07 17.37 4.08
N PRO A 241 -11.27 16.96 5.08
CA PRO A 241 -11.75 16.71 6.44
C PRO A 241 -12.40 17.92 7.10
N THR A 242 -13.58 17.75 7.70
CA THR A 242 -14.36 18.84 8.32
C THR A 242 -14.05 19.06 9.80
N GLY A 243 -13.28 18.17 10.42
CA GLY A 243 -13.07 18.11 11.87
C GLY A 243 -13.99 17.13 12.60
N GLU A 244 -15.05 16.66 11.95
CA GLU A 244 -15.97 15.69 12.53
C GLU A 244 -15.44 14.25 12.43
N ILE A 245 -15.65 13.45 13.48
CA ILE A 245 -15.46 12.00 13.46
C ILE A 245 -16.85 11.35 13.48
N LEU A 246 -17.20 10.69 12.38
CA LEU A 246 -18.55 10.17 12.15
C LEU A 246 -18.63 8.68 12.53
N PRO A 247 -19.68 8.23 13.23
CA PRO A 247 -19.89 6.82 13.49
C PRO A 247 -20.34 6.08 12.23
N ASN A 248 -19.85 4.85 12.05
CA ASN A 248 -20.32 3.90 11.05
C ASN A 248 -21.45 3.08 11.66
N LYS A 249 -22.69 3.58 11.55
CA LYS A 249 -23.86 2.92 12.14
C LYS A 249 -24.05 1.53 11.53
N LYS A 250 -24.37 0.54 12.36
CA LYS A 250 -24.66 -0.83 11.90
C LYS A 250 -25.71 -0.82 10.77
N GLY A 251 -25.39 -1.46 9.65
CA GLY A 251 -26.22 -1.51 8.43
C GLY A 251 -26.09 -0.32 7.47
N SER A 252 -25.35 0.73 7.81
CA SER A 252 -25.06 1.83 6.87
C SER A 252 -24.09 1.43 5.77
N VAL A 253 -24.00 2.23 4.70
CA VAL A 253 -23.08 1.98 3.57
C VAL A 253 -21.62 1.80 4.03
N ASN A 254 -21.18 2.57 5.04
CA ASN A 254 -19.83 2.49 5.61
C ASN A 254 -19.70 1.46 6.76
N ASP A 255 -20.71 0.62 7.01
CA ASP A 255 -20.59 -0.49 7.99
C ASP A 255 -19.85 -1.68 7.37
N PHE A 256 -18.54 -1.69 7.52
CA PHE A 256 -17.67 -2.84 7.27
C PHE A 256 -17.12 -3.47 8.55
N TRP A 257 -17.49 -2.94 9.72
CA TRP A 257 -16.91 -3.36 11.00
C TRP A 257 -17.81 -4.33 11.78
N SER A 258 -19.13 -4.30 11.55
CA SER A 258 -20.04 -5.15 12.30
C SER A 258 -20.07 -6.62 11.83
N LYS A 259 -19.76 -6.85 10.55
CA LYS A 259 -19.58 -8.17 9.92
C LYS A 259 -18.91 -8.02 8.55
N PRO A 260 -18.30 -9.09 8.01
CA PRO A 260 -17.85 -9.12 6.62
C PRO A 260 -18.99 -8.79 5.65
N LYS A 261 -18.71 -7.94 4.66
CA LYS A 261 -19.69 -7.45 3.69
C LYS A 261 -19.05 -7.30 2.31
N GLN A 262 -19.73 -7.77 1.27
CA GLN A 262 -19.33 -7.47 -0.11
C GLN A 262 -19.31 -5.96 -0.36
N ILE A 263 -18.27 -5.44 -1.01
CA ILE A 263 -18.11 -4.00 -1.24
C ILE A 263 -19.32 -3.45 -2.02
N GLY A 264 -19.85 -4.20 -2.98
CA GLY A 264 -21.01 -3.82 -3.78
C GLY A 264 -22.38 -4.09 -3.15
N ALA A 265 -22.45 -4.62 -1.92
CA ALA A 265 -23.72 -5.05 -1.31
C ALA A 265 -24.76 -3.92 -1.19
N GLN A 266 -24.30 -2.68 -1.04
CA GLN A 266 -25.14 -1.48 -0.93
C GLN A 266 -25.01 -0.56 -2.15
N SER A 267 -24.60 -1.08 -3.30
CA SER A 267 -24.45 -0.30 -4.55
C SER A 267 -25.71 0.43 -5.02
N LYS A 268 -26.89 -0.01 -4.57
CA LYS A 268 -28.20 0.61 -4.87
C LYS A 268 -28.74 1.48 -3.73
N ASP A 269 -28.02 1.59 -2.62
CA ASP A 269 -28.42 2.40 -1.47
C ASP A 269 -28.22 3.89 -1.80
N PRO A 270 -29.25 4.75 -1.69
CA PRO A 270 -29.10 6.18 -1.94
C PRO A 270 -28.07 6.87 -1.05
N GLN A 271 -27.74 6.31 0.13
CA GLN A 271 -26.71 6.84 1.02
C GLN A 271 -25.29 6.70 0.44
N LEU A 272 -25.10 5.87 -0.58
CA LEU A 272 -23.80 5.71 -1.25
C LEU A 272 -23.51 6.87 -2.21
N VAL A 273 -24.54 7.62 -2.63
CA VAL A 273 -24.38 8.83 -3.44
C VAL A 273 -23.69 9.90 -2.61
N ASN A 274 -22.67 10.53 -3.18
CA ASN A 274 -21.75 11.48 -2.55
C ASN A 274 -20.82 10.90 -1.48
N ASN A 275 -20.83 9.58 -1.25
CA ASN A 275 -19.98 8.96 -0.22
C ASN A 275 -18.47 8.98 -0.56
N CYS A 276 -18.13 9.14 -1.84
CA CYS A 276 -16.77 9.31 -2.35
C CYS A 276 -16.55 10.69 -3.00
N GLY A 277 -17.27 11.72 -2.52
CA GLY A 277 -17.23 13.08 -3.04
C GLY A 277 -18.41 13.43 -3.94
N PHE A 278 -18.55 14.70 -4.31
CA PHE A 278 -19.70 15.20 -5.05
C PHE A 278 -19.95 14.44 -6.36
N ASN A 279 -21.19 13.99 -6.57
CA ASN A 279 -21.63 13.16 -7.70
C ASN A 279 -20.86 11.83 -7.86
N CYS A 280 -20.15 11.39 -6.82
CA CYS A 280 -19.52 10.09 -6.78
C CYS A 280 -20.46 9.06 -6.12
N THR A 281 -20.35 7.80 -6.51
CA THR A 281 -21.03 6.67 -5.86
C THR A 281 -19.99 5.58 -5.70
N GLY A 282 -19.73 5.17 -4.46
CA GLY A 282 -18.60 4.30 -4.11
C GLY A 282 -17.99 4.70 -2.76
N TYR A 283 -16.73 4.34 -2.56
CA TYR A 283 -15.99 4.57 -1.33
C TYR A 283 -14.69 5.29 -1.63
N ASP A 284 -14.44 6.37 -0.90
CA ASP A 284 -13.14 7.04 -0.79
C ASP A 284 -13.09 7.62 0.62
N THR A 285 -12.76 6.76 1.60
CA THR A 285 -13.08 7.01 3.01
C THR A 285 -11.95 6.61 3.94
N CYS A 286 -11.58 7.52 4.83
CA CYS A 286 -10.62 7.29 5.92
C CYS A 286 -11.36 6.73 7.15
N TYR A 287 -11.28 5.43 7.36
CA TYR A 287 -11.79 4.77 8.57
C TYR A 287 -10.80 4.94 9.72
N THR A 288 -11.27 5.21 10.93
CA THR A 288 -10.40 5.22 12.11
C THR A 288 -10.25 3.78 12.63
N VAL A 289 -9.06 3.44 13.14
CA VAL A 289 -8.77 2.12 13.70
C VAL A 289 -8.91 2.20 15.23
N ASN A 290 -10.10 1.90 15.73
CA ASN A 290 -10.44 2.08 17.14
C ASN A 290 -10.00 0.88 17.99
N ARG A 291 -8.72 0.86 18.39
CA ARG A 291 -8.15 -0.17 19.28
C ARG A 291 -7.92 0.30 20.71
N GLY A 292 -7.92 1.61 20.98
CA GLY A 292 -7.58 2.16 22.29
C GLY A 292 -8.46 1.66 23.45
N GLN A 293 -9.70 1.23 23.18
CA GLN A 293 -10.59 0.65 24.19
C GLN A 293 -10.22 -0.79 24.59
N LEU A 294 -9.35 -1.45 23.83
CA LEU A 294 -8.91 -2.83 24.07
C LEU A 294 -7.77 -2.91 25.10
N GLY A 295 -7.19 -1.77 25.49
CA GLY A 295 -6.06 -1.72 26.43
C GLY A 295 -4.73 -2.02 25.72
N ALA A 296 -3.89 -2.86 26.33
CA ALA A 296 -2.66 -3.33 25.68
C ALA A 296 -3.05 -4.22 24.49
N TYR A 297 -2.71 -3.78 23.28
CA TYR A 297 -3.06 -4.45 22.03
C TYR A 297 -1.79 -4.60 21.17
N ASP A 298 -1.38 -5.83 20.88
CA ASP A 298 -0.34 -6.11 19.88
C ASP A 298 -0.95 -6.29 18.50
N TRP A 299 -0.79 -5.26 17.67
CA TRP A 299 -1.31 -5.26 16.30
C TRP A 299 -0.76 -6.37 15.41
N ARG A 300 0.33 -7.04 15.79
CA ARG A 300 0.89 -8.17 15.03
C ARG A 300 0.17 -9.48 15.28
N THR A 301 -0.47 -9.65 16.44
CA THR A 301 -0.97 -10.95 16.90
C THR A 301 -2.46 -10.94 17.25
N GLU A 302 -3.03 -9.79 17.59
CA GLU A 302 -4.40 -9.71 18.12
C GLU A 302 -5.49 -9.52 17.05
N GLY A 303 -5.12 -9.20 15.80
CA GLY A 303 -6.06 -9.19 14.68
C GLY A 303 -5.79 -8.14 13.61
N PRO A 304 -6.26 -8.38 12.37
CA PRO A 304 -6.07 -7.46 11.26
C PRO A 304 -6.96 -6.21 11.37
N VAL A 305 -6.47 -5.07 10.88
CA VAL A 305 -7.28 -3.85 10.68
C VAL A 305 -8.31 -4.01 9.57
N ALA A 306 -8.00 -4.83 8.57
CA ALA A 306 -8.86 -5.10 7.43
C ALA A 306 -8.63 -6.52 6.90
N GLN A 307 -9.69 -7.15 6.42
CA GLN A 307 -9.64 -8.40 5.66
C GLN A 307 -10.35 -8.18 4.33
N LEU A 308 -9.69 -8.52 3.23
CA LEU A 308 -10.27 -8.52 1.89
C LEU A 308 -10.22 -9.94 1.34
N SER A 309 -11.33 -10.45 0.82
CA SER A 309 -11.43 -11.80 0.28
C SER A 309 -12.22 -11.85 -1.02
N SER A 310 -11.90 -12.81 -1.87
CA SER A 310 -12.72 -13.20 -3.01
C SER A 310 -13.05 -14.69 -2.93
N ASP A 311 -14.34 -15.01 -2.92
CA ASP A 311 -14.81 -16.40 -2.96
C ASP A 311 -14.48 -17.07 -4.31
N TRP A 312 -14.35 -16.27 -5.39
CA TRP A 312 -14.10 -16.79 -6.74
C TRP A 312 -12.67 -17.31 -6.89
N SER A 313 -11.67 -16.55 -6.45
CA SER A 313 -10.28 -17.01 -6.45
C SER A 313 -9.90 -17.78 -5.19
N GLY A 314 -10.68 -17.65 -4.11
CA GLY A 314 -10.34 -18.16 -2.78
C GLY A 314 -9.22 -17.36 -2.09
N ILE A 315 -8.66 -16.34 -2.74
CA ILE A 315 -7.58 -15.53 -2.17
C ILE A 315 -8.14 -14.59 -1.10
N GLN A 316 -7.46 -14.51 0.03
CA GLN A 316 -7.73 -13.57 1.10
C GLN A 316 -6.45 -12.86 1.55
N ILE A 317 -6.60 -11.59 1.88
CA ILE A 317 -5.58 -10.73 2.50
C ILE A 317 -6.07 -10.30 3.88
N ASP A 318 -5.28 -10.57 4.91
CA ASP A 318 -5.43 -10.01 6.24
C ASP A 318 -4.36 -8.93 6.44
N VAL A 319 -4.79 -7.67 6.65
CA VAL A 319 -3.89 -6.53 6.80
C VAL A 319 -3.72 -6.20 8.28
N TYR A 320 -2.50 -6.32 8.78
CA TYR A 320 -2.08 -5.91 10.12
C TYR A 320 -1.30 -4.60 10.00
N SER A 321 -1.50 -3.66 10.91
CA SER A 321 -0.83 -2.36 10.85
C SER A 321 -0.74 -1.71 12.22
N ASP A 322 0.31 -0.92 12.45
CA ASP A 322 0.47 -0.06 13.64
C ASP A 322 -0.18 1.33 13.49
N GLN A 323 -0.79 1.60 12.34
CA GLN A 323 -1.41 2.87 12.05
C GLN A 323 -2.82 2.99 12.65
N ASP A 324 -3.24 4.23 12.91
CA ASP A 324 -4.51 4.54 13.61
C ASP A 324 -5.67 4.85 12.63
N ALA A 325 -5.42 4.84 11.32
CA ALA A 325 -6.45 4.96 10.30
C ALA A 325 -6.20 4.01 9.11
N PHE A 326 -7.22 3.87 8.29
CA PHE A 326 -7.22 3.00 7.13
C PHE A 326 -8.09 3.59 6.02
N GLN A 327 -7.48 3.96 4.91
CA GLN A 327 -8.18 4.55 3.78
C GLN A 327 -8.59 3.45 2.79
N VAL A 328 -9.86 3.49 2.38
CA VAL A 328 -10.43 2.59 1.38
C VAL A 328 -10.94 3.42 0.22
N TYR A 329 -10.42 3.14 -0.97
CA TYR A 329 -10.90 3.71 -2.23
C TYR A 329 -11.26 2.60 -3.22
N ASP A 330 -12.51 2.51 -3.65
CA ASP A 330 -13.02 1.40 -4.49
C ASP A 330 -12.89 1.64 -6.00
N CYS A 331 -11.93 2.47 -6.42
CA CYS A 331 -11.73 2.81 -7.83
C CYS A 331 -12.97 3.40 -8.51
N ALA A 332 -13.85 4.09 -7.76
CA ALA A 332 -15.06 4.71 -8.29
C ALA A 332 -14.81 5.77 -9.38
N GLN A 333 -13.61 6.33 -9.46
CA GLN A 333 -13.25 7.36 -10.45
C GLN A 333 -12.48 6.79 -11.66
N GLN A 334 -12.20 5.48 -11.70
CA GLN A 334 -11.65 4.83 -12.90
C GLN A 334 -12.68 4.87 -14.04
N ASP A 335 -12.21 5.08 -15.27
CA ASP A 335 -13.05 5.30 -16.45
C ASP A 335 -12.91 4.22 -17.53
N GLY A 336 -12.12 3.17 -17.28
CA GLY A 336 -11.89 2.10 -18.25
C GLY A 336 -10.77 2.38 -19.26
N THR A 337 -9.93 3.40 -19.03
CA THR A 337 -8.81 3.70 -19.95
C THR A 337 -7.50 3.02 -19.56
N MET A 338 -7.35 2.57 -18.31
CA MET A 338 -6.13 1.97 -17.78
C MET A 338 -5.94 0.53 -18.25
N ALA A 339 -4.86 0.26 -18.99
CA ALA A 339 -4.61 -1.06 -19.55
C ALA A 339 -4.28 -2.10 -18.47
N LEU A 340 -4.80 -3.32 -18.65
CA LEU A 340 -4.39 -4.48 -17.86
C LEU A 340 -2.99 -4.94 -18.28
N LYS A 341 -2.18 -5.33 -17.29
CA LYS A 341 -0.88 -5.97 -17.55
C LYS A 341 -1.07 -7.28 -18.32
N LYS A 342 -0.03 -7.72 -19.03
CA LYS A 342 -0.04 -9.01 -19.74
C LYS A 342 -0.21 -10.23 -18.82
N THR A 343 -0.05 -10.06 -17.52
CA THR A 343 -0.23 -11.07 -16.48
C THR A 343 -1.65 -11.11 -15.91
N GLN A 344 -2.55 -10.23 -16.34
CA GLN A 344 -3.89 -10.05 -15.78
C GLN A 344 -4.99 -10.41 -16.77
N GLY A 345 -6.21 -10.64 -16.29
CA GLY A 345 -7.39 -10.88 -17.13
C GLY A 345 -7.51 -12.29 -17.71
N LEU A 346 -8.46 -12.46 -18.62
CA LEU A 346 -8.69 -13.71 -19.35
C LEU A 346 -7.90 -13.73 -20.66
N PHE A 347 -7.13 -14.81 -20.89
CA PHE A 347 -6.24 -14.95 -22.05
C PHE A 347 -6.83 -15.77 -23.19
N ASP A 348 -7.85 -16.57 -22.88
CA ASP A 348 -8.57 -17.44 -23.81
C ASP A 348 -9.74 -16.74 -24.52
N LYS A 349 -10.04 -15.49 -24.13
CA LYS A 349 -11.11 -14.67 -24.71
C LYS A 349 -10.53 -13.47 -25.46
N SER A 350 -10.50 -13.54 -26.79
CA SER A 350 -10.00 -12.46 -27.67
C SER A 350 -10.69 -11.11 -27.44
N ASP A 351 -11.97 -11.15 -27.08
CA ASP A 351 -12.83 -9.97 -26.98
C ASP A 351 -12.90 -9.44 -25.54
N PHE A 352 -12.10 -10.00 -24.62
CA PHE A 352 -12.06 -9.54 -23.22
C PHE A 352 -11.45 -8.13 -23.13
N PRO A 353 -12.14 -7.15 -22.52
CA PRO A 353 -11.60 -5.81 -22.36
C PRO A 353 -10.26 -5.84 -21.61
N ARG A 354 -9.21 -5.30 -22.23
CA ARG A 354 -7.85 -5.26 -21.65
C ARG A 354 -7.62 -3.99 -20.83
N VAL A 355 -8.62 -3.60 -20.06
CA VAL A 355 -8.62 -2.37 -19.26
C VAL A 355 -9.23 -2.59 -17.87
N ILE A 356 -8.85 -1.75 -16.91
CA ILE A 356 -9.40 -1.70 -15.56
C ILE A 356 -10.65 -0.83 -15.60
N PRO A 357 -11.86 -1.39 -15.41
CA PRO A 357 -13.09 -0.62 -15.44
C PRO A 357 -13.26 0.19 -14.15
N ARG A 358 -14.28 1.07 -14.15
CA ARG A 358 -14.83 1.64 -12.91
C ARG A 358 -15.16 0.52 -11.92
N TYR A 359 -14.74 0.67 -10.66
CA TYR A 359 -14.85 -0.36 -9.63
C TYR A 359 -14.08 -1.65 -9.93
N GLY A 360 -13.08 -1.61 -10.81
CA GLY A 360 -12.26 -2.77 -11.16
C GLY A 360 -11.22 -3.14 -10.10
N CYS A 361 -11.00 -2.27 -9.10
CA CYS A 361 -10.00 -2.44 -8.05
C CYS A 361 -10.44 -1.80 -6.74
N VAL A 362 -9.72 -2.09 -5.66
CA VAL A 362 -9.84 -1.40 -4.38
C VAL A 362 -8.45 -1.05 -3.86
N VAL A 363 -8.29 0.13 -3.27
CA VAL A 363 -7.06 0.60 -2.62
C VAL A 363 -7.24 0.47 -1.11
N LEU A 364 -6.21 -0.05 -0.45
CA LEU A 364 -6.19 -0.35 0.98
C LEU A 364 -4.94 0.30 1.60
N GLU A 365 -5.11 1.52 2.08
CA GLU A 365 -4.04 2.41 2.52
C GLU A 365 -3.93 2.41 4.05
N VAL A 366 -2.83 1.87 4.57
CA VAL A 366 -2.46 2.02 5.98
C VAL A 366 -1.86 3.40 6.21
N GLN A 367 -2.47 4.21 7.06
CA GLN A 367 -2.06 5.60 7.26
C GLN A 367 -2.61 6.17 8.57
N ASP A 368 -2.31 7.41 8.86
CA ASP A 368 -2.94 8.14 9.95
C ASP A 368 -4.14 8.98 9.46
N TYR A 369 -4.77 9.71 10.37
CA TYR A 369 -5.92 10.56 10.10
C TYR A 369 -5.57 11.61 9.03
N ILE A 370 -6.35 11.62 7.96
CA ILE A 370 -6.21 12.57 6.86
C ILE A 370 -6.37 14.02 7.36
N ASP A 371 -5.54 14.93 6.85
CA ASP A 371 -5.46 16.33 7.30
C ASP A 371 -5.29 16.53 8.83
N GLY A 372 -4.84 15.52 9.58
CA GLY A 372 -4.70 15.58 11.05
C GLY A 372 -3.82 16.74 11.55
N ILE A 373 -2.84 17.18 10.75
CA ILE A 373 -2.00 18.36 11.02
C ILE A 373 -2.76 19.69 11.08
N ASN A 374 -3.99 19.75 10.54
CA ASN A 374 -4.87 20.90 10.59
C ASN A 374 -6.04 20.73 11.60
N HIS A 375 -6.07 19.60 12.32
CA HIS A 375 -7.10 19.23 13.28
C HIS A 375 -6.48 18.92 14.66
N PRO A 376 -5.95 19.94 15.36
CA PRO A 376 -5.27 19.75 16.65
C PRO A 376 -6.16 19.13 17.73
N GLU A 377 -7.49 19.24 17.61
CA GLU A 377 -8.48 18.59 18.46
C GLU A 377 -8.38 17.05 18.45
N TRP A 378 -7.79 16.45 17.41
CA TRP A 378 -7.55 15.01 17.32
C TRP A 378 -6.21 14.58 17.94
N MET A 379 -5.37 15.54 18.36
CA MET A 379 -4.09 15.29 19.03
C MET A 379 -3.13 14.40 18.22
N ARG A 380 -3.08 14.58 16.90
CA ARG A 380 -2.25 13.77 15.99
C ARG A 380 -0.82 14.29 15.81
N ASP A 381 -0.47 15.46 16.35
CA ASP A 381 0.85 16.10 16.17
C ASP A 381 2.03 15.17 16.42
N ARG A 382 2.00 14.35 17.48
CA ARG A 382 3.09 13.40 17.80
C ARG A 382 3.24 12.25 16.81
N LYS A 383 2.25 12.04 15.96
CA LYS A 383 2.19 10.97 14.95
C LYS A 383 2.38 11.50 13.54
N GLN A 384 2.29 12.82 13.35
CA GLN A 384 2.34 13.44 12.03
C GLN A 384 3.39 14.54 11.90
N ILE A 385 3.89 15.14 12.98
CA ILE A 385 4.92 16.19 12.96
C ILE A 385 6.19 15.66 13.64
N PHE A 386 7.29 15.63 12.88
CA PHE A 386 8.57 15.05 13.32
C PHE A 386 9.67 16.11 13.33
N ALA A 387 10.62 16.00 14.27
CA ALA A 387 11.67 16.99 14.51
C ALA A 387 13.07 16.37 14.43
N PRO A 388 14.11 17.16 14.07
CA PRO A 388 15.50 16.72 14.16
C PRO A 388 15.87 16.26 15.57
N GLY A 389 16.53 15.10 15.66
CA GLY A 389 16.93 14.49 16.93
C GLY A 389 15.79 13.88 17.76
N GLY A 390 14.55 13.92 17.26
CA GLY A 390 13.42 13.19 17.84
C GLY A 390 13.29 11.77 17.31
N ASP A 391 12.23 11.09 17.72
CA ASP A 391 11.88 9.78 17.19
C ASP A 391 11.58 9.87 15.67
N PRO A 392 11.95 8.85 14.88
CA PRO A 392 11.61 8.82 13.47
C PRO A 392 10.11 8.55 13.28
N TYR A 393 9.58 8.97 12.13
CA TYR A 393 8.33 8.39 11.63
C TYR A 393 8.56 6.92 11.34
N VAL A 394 7.64 6.07 11.81
CA VAL A 394 7.63 4.64 11.53
C VAL A 394 6.22 4.22 11.17
N LEU A 395 6.10 3.52 10.05
CA LEU A 395 4.91 2.75 9.68
C LEU A 395 5.31 1.30 9.48
N GLN A 396 4.54 0.40 10.08
CA GLN A 396 4.68 -1.03 9.89
C GLN A 396 3.34 -1.66 9.55
N ALA A 397 3.33 -2.48 8.50
CA ALA A 397 2.17 -3.27 8.15
C ALA A 397 2.58 -4.64 7.62
N THR A 398 1.72 -5.63 7.79
CA THR A 398 1.86 -6.98 7.25
C THR A 398 0.59 -7.34 6.50
N TYR A 399 0.72 -7.69 5.24
CA TYR A 399 -0.36 -8.22 4.40
C TYR A 399 -0.17 -9.73 4.35
N SER A 400 -0.97 -10.47 5.11
CA SER A 400 -0.89 -11.93 5.19
C SER A 400 -1.85 -12.56 4.18
N PHE A 401 -1.31 -13.40 3.30
CA PHE A 401 -2.08 -14.01 2.21
C PHE A 401 -2.45 -15.46 2.53
N SER A 402 -3.72 -15.79 2.35
CA SER A 402 -4.23 -17.16 2.41
C SER A 402 -5.08 -17.49 1.19
N VAL A 403 -5.26 -18.79 0.93
CA VAL A 403 -6.08 -19.30 -0.16
C VAL A 403 -7.02 -20.35 0.42
N GLN A 404 -8.33 -20.05 0.43
CA GLN A 404 -9.35 -20.96 0.89
C GLN A 404 -9.42 -22.18 -0.05
N GLY A 405 -9.54 -23.38 0.52
CA GLY A 405 -9.55 -24.64 -0.25
C GLY A 405 -8.18 -25.29 -0.46
N SER A 406 -7.06 -24.61 -0.17
CA SER A 406 -5.75 -25.26 -0.09
C SER A 406 -5.64 -25.98 1.26
N SER A 407 -5.71 -27.32 1.26
CA SER A 407 -5.26 -28.09 2.43
C SER A 407 -3.82 -27.69 2.73
N LYS A 408 -3.52 -27.29 3.98
CA LYS A 408 -2.15 -27.18 4.47
C LYS A 408 -1.50 -28.56 4.30
N SER A 409 -0.70 -28.74 3.25
CA SER A 409 0.08 -29.96 3.02
C SER A 409 1.37 -29.90 3.81
#